data_AF-A0A2V7K8P1-F1
#
_entry.id   AF-A0A2V7K8P1-F1
#
_cell.length_a   1.000
_cell.length_b   1.000
_cell.length_c   1.000
_cell.angle_alpha   90.00
_cell.angle_beta   90.00
_cell.angle_gamma   90.00
#
_symmetry.space_group_name_H-M   'P 1'
#
loop_
_entity.id
_entity.type
_entity.pdbx_description
1 polymer ?
#
loop_
_entity_poly.entity_id
_entity_poly.type
_entity_poly.pdbx_seq_one_letter_code
_entity_poly.pdbx_strand_id
1 'polypeptide(L)'
;MVPEPRMAFVETGRLRGQLAPYEPVDLATIVYVVAATIAVLLSLRSDGVPGEWWLLLANALLLVLVALAPRARSRGPVGRTLGDWYPMLLLPALYAEVGVLTLNAGFQNDWTVQRLETWVFGSEVSYRWIREMPNLRLSWILHACYLMYVVILYGSPFGLWVSGRRDQARRTILALAVTFFLCYMVFLFFPVAGPRYAFDLPSNAAAHVWPARAAQWVLDMGDSWGAAFPSSHVAGAVVATGMAVRYWRPLGLALLPVTVGLVLGVVYGQFHYGVDALSGLVVAGLILVVTEWLPERRPQPAVSVVGALEVSR
;
A
#
# COMPACT_ATOMS: atom_id res chain seq x y z
N MET A 1 57.08 -2.97 50.00
CA MET A 1 56.10 -3.58 49.07
C MET A 1 55.03 -2.53 48.83
N VAL A 2 55.15 -1.76 47.76
CA VAL A 2 54.21 -0.70 47.38
C VAL A 2 53.28 -1.31 46.33
N PRO A 3 51.95 -1.23 46.44
CA PRO A 3 51.06 -1.74 45.40
C PRO A 3 51.05 -0.79 44.20
N GLU A 4 51.29 -1.32 43.01
CA GLU A 4 51.15 -0.59 41.75
C GLU A 4 49.67 -0.23 41.49
N PRO A 5 49.36 0.99 41.04
CA PRO A 5 48.02 1.34 40.62
C PRO A 5 47.75 0.75 39.23
N ARG A 6 46.79 -0.17 39.15
CA ARG A 6 46.22 -0.62 37.87
C ARG A 6 45.50 0.56 37.21
N MET A 7 46.07 1.07 36.13
CA MET A 7 45.40 1.98 35.21
C MET A 7 44.17 1.30 34.61
N ALA A 8 42.99 1.64 35.11
CA ALA A 8 41.74 1.35 34.44
C ALA A 8 41.68 2.20 33.17
N PHE A 9 41.81 1.57 32.01
CA PHE A 9 41.38 2.18 30.76
C PHE A 9 39.87 2.38 30.84
N VAL A 10 39.47 3.60 31.20
CA VAL A 10 38.11 4.08 30.95
C VAL A 10 37.99 4.13 29.43
N GLU A 11 37.27 3.16 28.86
CA GLU A 11 36.79 3.23 27.49
C GLU A 11 35.99 4.53 27.35
N THR A 12 36.65 5.55 26.81
CA THR A 12 36.02 6.83 26.48
C THR A 12 34.95 6.53 25.45
N GLY A 13 33.70 6.70 25.87
CA GLY A 13 32.51 6.35 25.12
C GLY A 13 32.60 6.88 23.68
N ARG A 14 32.46 5.96 22.72
CA ARG A 14 32.10 6.30 21.35
C ARG A 14 30.72 6.96 21.36
N LEU A 15 30.67 8.27 21.61
CA LEU A 15 29.60 9.15 21.14
C LEU A 15 29.74 9.33 19.61
N ARG A 16 29.78 8.22 18.86
CA ARG A 16 29.30 8.25 17.49
C ARG A 16 27.79 8.25 17.63
N GLY A 17 27.15 9.36 17.28
CA GLY A 17 25.70 9.40 17.09
C GLY A 17 25.34 8.32 16.09
N GLN A 18 25.03 7.12 16.58
CA GLN A 18 24.53 6.03 15.77
C GLN A 18 23.17 6.50 15.30
N LEU A 19 23.12 7.02 14.07
CA LEU A 19 21.87 7.22 13.37
C LEU A 19 21.11 5.90 13.47
N ALA A 20 19.91 5.93 14.02
CA ALA A 20 19.07 4.75 14.09
C ALA A 20 19.00 4.11 12.69
N PRO A 21 19.13 2.79 12.56
CA PRO A 21 19.14 2.15 11.25
C PRO A 21 17.78 2.32 10.57
N TYR A 22 17.81 2.41 9.23
CA TYR A 22 16.59 2.38 8.43
C TYR A 22 15.87 1.04 8.60
N GLU A 23 14.54 1.11 8.72
CA GLU A 23 13.70 -0.08 8.69
C GLU A 23 13.44 -0.54 7.24
N PRO A 24 13.05 -1.81 7.01
CA PRO A 24 12.78 -2.30 5.66
C PRO A 24 11.74 -1.46 4.90
N VAL A 25 10.78 -0.86 5.61
CA VAL A 25 9.76 0.00 5.00
C VAL A 25 10.35 1.31 4.49
N ASP A 26 11.38 1.84 5.16
CA ASP A 26 12.08 3.05 4.72
C ASP A 26 12.86 2.77 3.45
N LEU A 27 13.55 1.62 3.39
CA LEU A 27 14.27 1.20 2.19
C LEU A 27 13.32 0.98 1.01
N ALA A 28 12.19 0.30 1.24
CA ALA A 28 11.16 0.11 0.22
C ALA A 28 10.61 1.46 -0.30
N THR A 29 10.38 2.42 0.61
CA THR A 29 9.91 3.76 0.25
C THR A 29 10.97 4.51 -0.56
N ILE A 30 12.25 4.45 -0.17
CA ILE A 30 13.35 5.05 -0.94
C ILE A 30 13.41 4.47 -2.35
N VAL A 31 13.36 3.14 -2.49
CA VAL A 31 13.39 2.48 -3.80
C VAL A 31 12.22 2.95 -4.67
N TYR A 32 11.02 3.02 -4.11
CA TYR A 32 9.84 3.53 -4.82
C TYR A 32 10.02 5.00 -5.25
N VAL A 33 10.40 5.90 -4.33
CA VAL A 33 10.56 7.34 -4.63
C VAL A 33 11.64 7.58 -5.68
N VAL A 34 12.73 6.80 -5.65
CA VAL A 34 13.76 6.85 -6.71
C VAL A 34 13.16 6.46 -8.07
N ALA A 35 12.38 5.38 -8.12
CA ALA A 35 11.76 4.97 -9.37
C ALA A 35 10.70 5.96 -9.88
N ALA A 36 9.88 6.52 -8.97
CA ALA A 36 8.93 7.59 -9.29
C ALA A 36 9.67 8.82 -9.84
N THR A 37 10.78 9.22 -9.21
CA THR A 37 11.65 10.29 -9.70
C THR A 37 12.18 10.00 -11.11
N ILE A 38 12.61 8.76 -11.39
CA ILE A 38 13.04 8.34 -12.73
C ILE A 38 11.88 8.47 -13.73
N ALA A 39 10.67 8.06 -13.37
CA ALA A 39 9.49 8.21 -14.23
C ALA A 39 9.22 9.68 -14.56
N VAL A 40 9.30 10.60 -13.57
CA VAL A 40 9.20 12.04 -13.81
C VAL A 40 10.30 12.52 -14.75
N LEU A 41 11.55 12.13 -14.53
CA LEU A 41 12.67 12.54 -15.39
C LEU A 41 12.56 12.01 -16.83
N LEU A 42 11.95 10.85 -17.02
CA LEU A 42 11.67 10.31 -18.36
C LEU A 42 10.54 11.09 -19.04
N SER A 43 9.50 11.51 -18.31
CA SER A 43 8.43 12.33 -18.87
C SER A 43 8.90 13.72 -19.30
N LEU A 44 9.95 14.26 -18.66
CA LEU A 44 10.63 15.49 -19.12
C LEU A 44 11.23 15.38 -20.53
N ARG A 45 11.54 14.16 -20.98
CA ARG A 45 12.16 13.93 -22.31
C ARG A 45 11.12 13.85 -23.43
N SER A 46 9.85 13.62 -23.09
CA SER A 46 8.70 13.71 -23.98
C SER A 46 8.15 15.14 -23.99
N ASP A 47 6.90 15.35 -24.41
CA ASP A 47 6.22 16.67 -24.45
C ASP A 47 6.04 17.35 -23.08
N GLY A 48 6.64 16.79 -22.02
CA GLY A 48 6.59 17.25 -20.64
C GLY A 48 5.25 16.98 -19.96
N VAL A 49 5.25 17.06 -18.63
CA VAL A 49 4.05 16.99 -17.78
C VAL A 49 3.82 18.39 -17.18
N PRO A 50 2.62 18.96 -17.14
CA PRO A 50 2.43 20.22 -16.42
C PRO A 50 2.79 20.08 -14.93
N GLY A 51 3.74 20.88 -14.42
CA GLY A 51 4.10 20.91 -12.99
C GLY A 51 5.22 19.97 -12.55
N GLU A 52 6.07 19.51 -13.47
CA GLU A 52 7.22 18.60 -13.24
C GLU A 52 8.11 18.99 -12.06
N TRP A 53 8.43 20.28 -11.92
CA TRP A 53 9.25 20.78 -10.82
C TRP A 53 8.59 20.60 -9.46
N TRP A 54 7.25 20.64 -9.40
CA TRP A 54 6.52 20.34 -8.17
C TRP A 54 6.55 18.86 -7.81
N LEU A 55 6.52 17.97 -8.82
CA LEU A 55 6.67 16.53 -8.60
C LEU A 55 8.09 16.18 -8.13
N LEU A 56 9.11 16.78 -8.74
CA LEU A 56 10.50 16.62 -8.29
C LEU A 56 10.72 17.18 -6.89
N LEU A 57 10.14 18.34 -6.57
CA LEU A 57 10.18 18.89 -5.22
C LEU A 57 9.46 17.97 -4.23
N ALA A 58 8.28 17.46 -4.57
CA ALA A 58 7.53 16.52 -3.74
C ALA A 58 8.37 15.27 -3.44
N ASN A 59 9.00 14.68 -4.46
CA ASN A 59 9.89 13.53 -4.31
C ASN A 59 11.11 13.84 -3.45
N ALA A 60 11.73 15.01 -3.61
CA ALA A 60 12.81 15.45 -2.74
C ALA A 60 12.36 15.59 -1.27
N LEU A 61 11.18 16.18 -1.03
CA LEU A 61 10.59 16.31 0.30
C LEU A 61 10.23 14.94 0.91
N LEU A 62 9.78 13.98 0.09
CA LEU A 62 9.53 12.60 0.53
C LEU A 62 10.83 11.92 0.96
N LEU A 63 11.93 12.08 0.21
CA LEU A 63 13.24 11.56 0.62
C LEU A 63 13.73 12.18 1.93
N VAL A 64 13.49 13.48 2.13
CA VAL A 64 13.77 14.16 3.42
C VAL A 64 12.92 13.55 4.53
N LEU A 65 11.62 13.36 4.31
CA LEU A 65 10.72 12.74 5.28
C LEU A 65 11.20 11.33 5.69
N VAL A 66 11.57 10.49 4.72
CA VAL A 66 12.10 9.15 4.98
C VAL A 66 13.44 9.21 5.72
N ALA A 67 14.33 10.15 5.37
CA ALA A 67 15.60 10.35 6.07
C ALA A 67 15.43 10.81 7.54
N LEU A 68 14.29 11.41 7.87
CA LEU A 68 13.92 11.80 9.23
C LEU A 68 13.25 10.67 10.01
N ALA A 69 12.71 9.64 9.35
CA ALA A 69 11.95 8.56 9.98
C ALA A 69 12.73 7.83 11.09
N PRO A 70 14.02 7.44 10.93
CA PRO A 70 14.76 6.76 12.01
C PRO A 70 14.92 7.65 13.25
N ARG A 71 15.15 8.96 13.05
CA ARG A 71 15.24 9.94 14.15
C ARG A 71 13.89 10.17 14.82
N ALA A 72 12.80 10.15 14.07
CA ALA A 72 11.46 10.26 14.64
C ALA A 72 11.16 9.07 15.57
N ARG A 73 11.53 7.85 15.16
CA ARG A 73 11.32 6.63 15.97
C ARG A 73 12.10 6.60 17.29
N SER A 74 13.19 7.38 17.41
CA SER A 74 14.00 7.48 18.62
C SER A 74 13.58 8.60 19.58
N ARG A 75 12.71 9.54 19.18
CA ARG A 75 12.35 10.73 19.98
C ARG A 75 11.21 10.53 20.99
N GLY A 76 10.54 9.37 20.98
CA GLY A 76 9.47 9.05 21.94
C GLY A 76 8.32 8.25 21.33
N PRO A 77 7.25 7.96 22.10
CA PRO A 77 6.13 7.12 21.66
C PRO A 77 5.36 7.68 20.46
N VAL A 78 5.16 9.00 20.43
CA VAL A 78 4.47 9.69 19.33
C VAL A 78 5.31 9.66 18.06
N GLY A 79 6.59 10.03 18.15
CA GLY A 79 7.51 9.99 17.01
C GLY A 79 7.70 8.58 16.44
N ARG A 80 7.69 7.55 17.30
CA ARG A 80 7.67 6.15 16.87
C ARG A 80 6.40 5.78 16.12
N THR A 81 5.23 6.13 16.65
CA THR A 81 3.95 5.88 15.97
C THR A 81 3.92 6.53 14.60
N LEU A 82 4.29 7.81 14.50
CA LEU A 82 4.36 8.51 13.22
C LEU A 82 5.38 7.88 12.26
N GLY A 83 6.57 7.51 12.76
CA GLY A 83 7.59 6.81 11.98
C GLY A 83 7.16 5.42 11.52
N ASP A 84 6.25 4.75 12.22
CA ASP A 84 5.73 3.44 11.82
C ASP A 84 4.58 3.57 10.81
N TRP A 85 3.77 4.64 10.92
CA TRP A 85 2.55 4.84 10.13
C TRP A 85 2.71 5.74 8.91
N TYR A 86 3.79 6.51 8.80
CA TYR A 86 3.97 7.42 7.66
C TYR A 86 3.79 6.74 6.28
N PRO A 87 4.23 5.49 6.04
CA PRO A 87 4.06 4.88 4.72
C PRO A 87 2.58 4.75 4.34
N MET A 88 1.72 4.40 5.30
CA MET A 88 0.26 4.32 5.10
C MET A 88 -0.38 5.68 4.83
N LEU A 89 0.17 6.75 5.43
CA LEU A 89 -0.28 8.12 5.19
C LEU A 89 0.18 8.65 3.83
N LEU A 90 1.31 8.15 3.31
CA LEU A 90 1.83 8.52 2.00
C LEU A 90 1.08 7.84 0.85
N LEU A 91 0.49 6.65 1.04
CA LEU A 91 -0.14 5.89 -0.05
C LEU A 91 -1.11 6.69 -0.92
N PRO A 92 -2.03 7.52 -0.38
CA PRO A 92 -2.93 8.32 -1.21
C PRO A 92 -2.21 9.43 -1.99
N ALA A 93 -1.19 10.06 -1.39
CA ALA A 93 -0.41 11.10 -2.05
C ALA A 93 0.40 10.53 -3.22
N LEU A 94 1.02 9.35 -3.02
CA LEU A 94 1.75 8.64 -4.06
C LEU A 94 0.82 8.12 -5.17
N TYR A 95 -0.40 7.72 -4.82
CA TYR A 95 -1.42 7.37 -5.82
C TYR A 95 -1.77 8.56 -6.71
N ALA A 96 -2.01 9.73 -6.10
CA ALA A 96 -2.30 10.95 -6.84
C ALA A 96 -1.14 11.38 -7.75
N GLU A 97 0.11 11.21 -7.30
CA GLU A 97 1.31 11.43 -8.12
C GLU A 97 1.29 10.56 -9.39
N VAL A 98 0.98 9.26 -9.25
CA VAL A 98 0.83 8.35 -10.39
C VAL A 98 -0.18 8.94 -11.39
N GLY A 99 -1.37 9.33 -10.93
CA GLY A 99 -2.40 9.91 -11.78
C GLY A 99 -1.93 11.13 -12.58
N VAL A 100 -1.16 12.04 -11.97
CA VAL A 100 -0.61 13.22 -12.67
C VAL A 100 0.35 12.82 -13.80
N LEU A 101 1.20 11.81 -13.54
CA LEU A 101 2.19 11.33 -14.51
C LEU A 101 1.55 10.55 -15.67
N THR A 102 0.56 9.71 -15.37
CA THR A 102 -0.08 8.84 -16.36
C THR A 102 -1.14 9.57 -17.21
N LEU A 103 -1.78 10.61 -16.68
CA LEU A 103 -2.71 11.46 -17.45
C LEU A 103 -2.04 12.08 -18.68
N ASN A 104 -0.77 12.46 -18.54
CA ASN A 104 0.01 13.14 -19.57
C ASN A 104 0.93 12.19 -20.35
N ALA A 105 0.88 10.88 -20.09
CA ALA A 105 1.76 9.91 -20.74
C ALA A 105 1.52 9.77 -22.25
N GLY A 106 0.37 10.23 -22.77
CA GLY A 106 0.04 10.19 -24.20
C GLY A 106 -0.28 8.80 -24.77
N PHE A 107 -0.14 7.73 -23.99
CA PHE A 107 -0.51 6.36 -24.35
C PHE A 107 -1.13 5.62 -23.16
N GLN A 108 -2.02 4.67 -23.44
CA GLN A 108 -2.63 3.77 -22.47
C GLN A 108 -2.64 2.35 -23.03
N ASN A 109 -2.49 1.36 -22.16
CA ASN A 109 -2.36 -0.04 -22.57
C ASN A 109 -3.68 -0.83 -22.49
N ASP A 110 -4.82 -0.16 -22.40
CA ASP A 110 -6.16 -0.77 -22.32
C ASP A 110 -6.41 -1.81 -23.41
N TRP A 111 -6.00 -1.55 -24.65
CA TRP A 111 -6.14 -2.52 -25.75
C TRP A 111 -5.40 -3.83 -25.49
N THR A 112 -4.22 -3.77 -24.87
CA THR A 112 -3.44 -4.96 -24.50
C THR A 112 -4.14 -5.72 -23.38
N VAL A 113 -4.65 -5.00 -22.39
CA VAL A 113 -5.36 -5.59 -21.24
C VAL A 113 -6.71 -6.20 -21.63
N GLN A 114 -7.48 -5.56 -22.52
CA GLN A 114 -8.74 -6.09 -23.06
C GLN A 114 -8.52 -7.36 -23.89
N ARG A 115 -7.45 -7.42 -24.70
CA ARG A 115 -7.07 -8.66 -25.39
C ARG A 115 -6.76 -9.78 -24.40
N LEU A 116 -6.07 -9.46 -23.31
CA LEU A 116 -5.80 -10.43 -22.25
C LEU A 116 -7.09 -10.83 -21.52
N GLU A 117 -7.98 -9.90 -21.20
CA GLU A 117 -9.29 -10.13 -20.60
C GLU A 117 -10.11 -11.12 -21.45
N THR A 118 -10.27 -10.83 -22.74
CA THR A 118 -10.99 -11.69 -23.67
C THR A 118 -10.29 -13.04 -23.84
N TRP A 119 -8.96 -13.13 -23.77
CA TRP A 119 -8.25 -14.41 -23.80
C TRP A 119 -8.45 -15.25 -22.54
N VAL A 120 -8.42 -14.64 -21.34
CA VAL A 120 -8.59 -15.33 -20.05
C VAL A 120 -10.04 -15.75 -19.82
N PHE A 121 -10.99 -14.85 -20.07
CA PHE A 121 -12.40 -15.03 -19.70
C PHE A 121 -13.33 -15.32 -20.89
N GLY A 122 -12.82 -15.28 -22.12
CA GLY A 122 -13.63 -15.41 -23.34
C GLY A 122 -14.55 -14.23 -23.62
N SER A 123 -14.49 -13.16 -22.80
CA SER A 123 -15.32 -11.96 -22.93
C SER A 123 -14.80 -10.81 -22.07
N GLU A 124 -15.28 -9.60 -22.35
CA GLU A 124 -15.08 -8.40 -21.51
C GLU A 124 -15.98 -8.46 -20.26
N VAL A 125 -15.57 -9.21 -19.22
CA VAL A 125 -16.42 -9.51 -18.06
C VAL A 125 -16.81 -8.25 -17.30
N SER A 126 -15.88 -7.33 -17.10
CA SER A 126 -16.13 -6.05 -16.41
C SER A 126 -17.19 -5.19 -17.10
N TYR A 127 -17.28 -5.25 -18.42
CA TYR A 127 -18.31 -4.55 -19.20
C TYR A 127 -19.66 -5.27 -19.13
N ARG A 128 -19.66 -6.60 -19.25
CA ARG A 128 -20.88 -7.40 -19.45
C ARG A 128 -21.62 -7.70 -18.14
N TRP A 129 -20.92 -7.97 -17.04
CA TRP A 129 -21.50 -8.61 -15.87
C TRP A 129 -22.71 -7.86 -15.28
N ILE A 130 -22.56 -6.57 -14.98
CA ILE A 130 -23.67 -5.75 -14.44
C ILE A 130 -24.77 -5.46 -15.46
N ARG A 131 -24.46 -5.53 -16.77
CA ARG A 131 -25.44 -5.32 -17.85
C ARG A 131 -26.33 -6.54 -18.06
N GLU A 132 -25.73 -7.72 -18.02
CA GLU A 132 -26.43 -8.98 -18.25
C GLU A 132 -27.08 -9.51 -16.97
N MET A 133 -26.56 -9.14 -15.81
CA MET A 133 -27.12 -9.51 -14.51
C MET A 133 -27.38 -8.28 -13.63
N PRO A 134 -28.34 -7.41 -13.98
CA PRO A 134 -28.65 -6.18 -13.24
C PRO A 134 -29.42 -6.45 -11.94
N ASN A 135 -28.84 -7.26 -11.05
CA ASN A 135 -29.47 -7.63 -9.78
C ASN A 135 -29.23 -6.53 -8.73
N LEU A 136 -30.32 -5.92 -8.25
CA LEU A 136 -30.27 -4.80 -7.29
C LEU A 136 -29.63 -5.19 -5.96
N ARG A 137 -29.94 -6.39 -5.44
CA ARG A 137 -29.42 -6.86 -4.14
C ARG A 137 -27.93 -7.15 -4.22
N LEU A 138 -27.51 -7.84 -5.27
CA LEU A 138 -26.09 -8.12 -5.50
C LEU A 138 -25.32 -6.82 -5.68
N SER A 139 -25.83 -5.89 -6.51
CA SER A 139 -25.19 -4.60 -6.72
C SER A 139 -25.03 -3.82 -5.41
N TRP A 140 -26.07 -3.81 -4.57
CA TRP A 140 -26.00 -3.16 -3.27
C TRP A 140 -24.89 -3.73 -2.40
N ILE A 141 -24.81 -5.07 -2.28
CA ILE A 141 -23.81 -5.76 -1.47
C ILE A 141 -22.40 -5.51 -2.01
N LEU A 142 -22.16 -5.74 -3.30
CA LEU A 142 -20.82 -5.66 -3.89
C LEU A 142 -20.27 -4.23 -3.86
N HIS A 143 -21.09 -3.22 -4.19
CA HIS A 143 -20.66 -1.82 -4.11
C HIS A 143 -20.48 -1.36 -2.66
N ALA A 144 -21.30 -1.86 -1.71
CA ALA A 144 -21.06 -1.58 -0.29
C ALA A 144 -19.73 -2.19 0.19
N CYS A 145 -19.42 -3.43 -0.20
CA CYS A 145 -18.12 -4.03 0.09
C CYS A 145 -16.96 -3.27 -0.54
N TYR A 146 -17.12 -2.77 -1.77
CA TYR A 146 -16.13 -1.92 -2.42
C TYR A 146 -15.86 -0.63 -1.63
N LEU A 147 -16.90 0.06 -1.16
CA LEU A 147 -16.76 1.27 -0.33
C LEU A 147 -16.05 1.02 1.02
N MET A 148 -16.06 -0.22 1.51
CA MET A 148 -15.36 -0.61 2.73
C MET A 148 -13.85 -0.82 2.52
N TYR A 149 -13.32 -0.56 1.32
CA TYR A 149 -11.90 -0.71 1.01
C TYR A 149 -10.98 -0.01 2.03
N VAL A 150 -11.24 1.26 2.33
CA VAL A 150 -10.43 2.04 3.29
C VAL A 150 -10.47 1.40 4.68
N VAL A 151 -11.62 0.84 5.07
CA VAL A 151 -11.78 0.13 6.35
C VAL A 151 -10.96 -1.17 6.36
N ILE A 152 -10.93 -1.93 5.26
CA ILE A 152 -10.08 -3.13 5.17
C ILE A 152 -8.59 -2.73 5.24
N LEU A 153 -8.19 -1.79 4.40
CA LEU A 153 -6.81 -1.36 4.22
C LEU A 153 -6.19 -0.81 5.50
N TYR A 154 -6.85 0.14 6.16
CA TYR A 154 -6.35 0.76 7.39
C TYR A 154 -6.78 0.00 8.65
N GLY A 155 -7.96 -0.62 8.64
CA GLY A 155 -8.50 -1.34 9.80
C GLY A 155 -7.69 -2.59 10.17
N SER A 156 -7.04 -3.25 9.20
CA SER A 156 -6.16 -4.39 9.48
C SER A 156 -4.96 -4.01 10.36
N PRO A 157 -4.02 -3.14 9.93
CA PRO A 157 -2.89 -2.73 10.76
C PRO A 157 -3.36 -1.96 12.01
N PHE A 158 -4.43 -1.17 11.93
CA PHE A 158 -4.94 -0.40 13.06
C PHE A 158 -5.52 -1.31 14.16
N GLY A 159 -6.34 -2.30 13.78
CA GLY A 159 -6.91 -3.28 14.68
C GLY A 159 -5.82 -4.08 15.42
N LEU A 160 -4.76 -4.48 14.70
CA LEU A 160 -3.59 -5.11 15.32
C LEU A 160 -2.89 -4.15 16.30
N TRP A 161 -2.72 -2.88 15.90
CA TRP A 161 -2.03 -1.87 16.69
C TRP A 161 -2.71 -1.59 18.02
N VAL A 162 -4.02 -1.31 18.01
CA VAL A 162 -4.81 -1.02 19.22
C VAL A 162 -4.99 -2.25 20.10
N SER A 163 -4.91 -3.46 19.53
CA SER A 163 -4.95 -4.73 20.26
C SER A 163 -3.59 -5.12 20.86
N GLY A 164 -2.62 -4.21 20.93
CA GLY A 164 -1.28 -4.45 21.50
C GLY A 164 -0.30 -5.21 20.59
N ARG A 165 -0.72 -5.64 19.39
CA ARG A 165 0.08 -6.44 18.45
C ARG A 165 0.90 -5.54 17.52
N ARG A 166 1.70 -4.65 18.11
CA ARG A 166 2.38 -3.57 17.38
C ARG A 166 3.41 -4.08 16.37
N ASP A 167 4.13 -5.16 16.67
CA ASP A 167 5.10 -5.73 15.74
C ASP A 167 4.43 -6.38 14.53
N GLN A 168 3.30 -7.06 14.75
CA GLN A 168 2.48 -7.60 13.67
C GLN A 168 1.88 -6.47 12.84
N ALA A 169 1.40 -5.39 13.47
CA ALA A 169 0.93 -4.20 12.76
C ALA A 169 2.03 -3.59 11.86
N ARG A 170 3.27 -3.45 12.35
CA ARG A 170 4.41 -2.98 11.54
C ARG A 170 4.69 -3.89 10.35
N ARG A 171 4.64 -5.21 10.53
CA ARG A 171 4.79 -6.18 9.43
C ARG A 171 3.67 -6.05 8.41
N THR A 172 2.43 -5.86 8.86
CA THR A 172 1.28 -5.60 7.98
C THR A 172 1.47 -4.30 7.20
N ILE A 173 1.92 -3.22 7.85
CA ILE A 173 2.21 -1.94 7.18
C ILE A 173 3.30 -2.11 6.12
N LEU A 174 4.39 -2.81 6.43
CA LEU A 174 5.44 -3.11 5.46
C LEU A 174 4.89 -3.90 4.26
N ALA A 175 4.11 -4.96 4.51
CA ALA A 175 3.54 -5.78 3.46
C ALA A 175 2.61 -4.97 2.55
N LEU A 176 1.76 -4.12 3.14
CA LEU A 176 0.89 -3.21 2.40
C LEU A 176 1.71 -2.19 1.60
N ALA A 177 2.66 -1.50 2.21
CA ALA A 177 3.52 -0.53 1.53
C ALA A 177 4.22 -1.15 0.31
N VAL A 178 4.85 -2.32 0.47
CA VAL A 178 5.48 -3.03 -0.65
C VAL A 178 4.46 -3.44 -1.72
N THR A 179 3.27 -3.90 -1.33
CA THR A 179 2.19 -4.24 -2.27
C THR A 179 1.82 -3.04 -3.14
N PHE A 180 1.56 -1.88 -2.53
CA PHE A 180 1.22 -0.66 -3.28
C PHE A 180 2.39 -0.17 -4.12
N PHE A 181 3.62 -0.19 -3.60
CA PHE A 181 4.78 0.23 -4.38
C PHE A 181 4.99 -0.63 -5.62
N LEU A 182 4.74 -1.95 -5.54
CA LEU A 182 4.78 -2.83 -6.71
C LEU A 182 3.68 -2.49 -7.71
N CYS A 183 2.44 -2.28 -7.26
CA CYS A 183 1.35 -1.86 -8.14
C CYS A 183 1.66 -0.51 -8.81
N TYR A 184 2.08 0.49 -8.03
CA TYR A 184 2.37 1.83 -8.52
C TYR A 184 3.56 1.84 -9.47
N MET A 185 4.57 1.00 -9.24
CA MET A 185 5.66 0.81 -10.20
C MET A 185 5.13 0.35 -11.56
N VAL A 186 4.19 -0.59 -11.58
CA VAL A 186 3.55 -1.02 -12.84
C VAL A 186 2.75 0.13 -13.44
N PHE A 187 1.97 0.88 -12.65
CA PHE A 187 1.17 2.00 -13.15
C PHE A 187 2.01 3.08 -13.83
N LEU A 188 3.19 3.39 -13.27
CA LEU A 188 4.10 4.40 -13.81
C LEU A 188 4.67 4.01 -15.19
N PHE A 189 4.95 2.73 -15.42
CA PHE A 189 5.63 2.26 -16.64
C PHE A 189 4.72 1.54 -17.63
N PHE A 190 3.55 1.09 -17.19
CA PHE A 190 2.53 0.40 -17.97
C PHE A 190 1.14 0.94 -17.58
N PRO A 191 0.84 2.21 -17.91
CA PRO A 191 -0.43 2.81 -17.52
C PRO A 191 -1.59 2.14 -18.25
N VAL A 192 -2.67 1.88 -17.51
CA VAL A 192 -3.94 1.31 -18.00
C VAL A 192 -5.08 2.10 -17.37
N ALA A 193 -5.92 2.71 -18.19
CA ALA A 193 -6.99 3.58 -17.70
C ALA A 193 -8.05 2.78 -16.95
N GLY A 194 -8.47 1.63 -17.49
CA GLY A 194 -9.48 0.78 -16.88
C GLY A 194 -10.84 0.88 -17.57
N PRO A 195 -11.75 -0.08 -17.31
CA PRO A 195 -13.02 -0.20 -18.04
C PRO A 195 -14.00 0.94 -17.75
N ARG A 196 -13.81 1.68 -16.65
CA ARG A 196 -14.56 2.90 -16.33
C ARG A 196 -14.40 3.97 -17.41
N TYR A 197 -13.19 4.09 -17.95
CA TYR A 197 -12.84 5.12 -18.94
C TYR A 197 -12.85 4.57 -20.37
N ALA A 198 -12.57 3.28 -20.54
CA ALA A 198 -12.54 2.64 -21.86
C ALA A 198 -13.93 2.30 -22.42
N PHE A 199 -14.95 2.19 -21.56
CA PHE A 199 -16.31 1.86 -21.96
C PHE A 199 -17.32 2.86 -21.39
N ASP A 200 -18.49 2.92 -22.02
CA ASP A 200 -19.63 3.62 -21.43
C ASP A 200 -19.98 3.06 -20.05
N LEU A 201 -20.44 3.91 -19.15
CA LEU A 201 -20.92 3.47 -17.84
C LEU A 201 -22.26 2.72 -17.98
N PRO A 202 -22.53 1.73 -17.11
CA PRO A 202 -23.79 0.99 -17.15
C PRO A 202 -24.96 1.90 -16.77
N SER A 203 -26.04 1.85 -17.56
CA SER A 203 -27.23 2.70 -17.41
C SER A 203 -28.45 1.99 -16.81
N ASN A 204 -28.27 0.76 -16.32
CA ASN A 204 -29.35 -0.05 -15.77
C ASN A 204 -29.61 0.24 -14.27
N ALA A 205 -30.71 -0.26 -13.74
CA ALA A 205 -31.12 -0.02 -12.35
C ALA A 205 -30.08 -0.46 -11.29
N ALA A 206 -29.29 -1.50 -11.58
CA ALA A 206 -28.25 -1.98 -10.67
C ALA A 206 -27.09 -0.98 -10.54
N ALA A 207 -26.80 -0.18 -11.58
CA ALA A 207 -25.79 0.87 -11.52
C ALA A 207 -26.23 2.12 -10.73
N HIS A 208 -27.52 2.24 -10.42
CA HIS A 208 -28.10 3.42 -9.78
C HIS A 208 -28.54 3.20 -8.32
N VAL A 209 -28.24 2.04 -7.73
CA VAL A 209 -28.44 1.84 -6.29
C VAL A 209 -27.53 2.79 -5.49
N TRP A 210 -27.93 3.14 -4.26
CA TRP A 210 -27.19 4.13 -3.46
C TRP A 210 -25.68 3.82 -3.32
N PRO A 211 -25.25 2.60 -2.96
CA PRO A 211 -23.82 2.29 -2.85
C PRO A 211 -23.08 2.43 -4.19
N ALA A 212 -23.72 2.10 -5.32
CA ALA A 212 -23.11 2.25 -6.64
C ALA A 212 -22.86 3.71 -6.98
N ARG A 213 -23.84 4.59 -6.72
CA ARG A 213 -23.67 6.04 -6.90
C ARG A 213 -22.61 6.61 -5.96
N ALA A 214 -22.56 6.15 -4.71
CA ALA A 214 -21.52 6.57 -3.78
C ALA A 214 -20.12 6.12 -4.23
N ALA A 215 -19.98 4.89 -4.74
CA ALA A 215 -18.71 4.42 -5.29
C ALA A 215 -18.27 5.23 -6.51
N GLN A 216 -19.20 5.54 -7.42
CA GLN A 216 -18.94 6.41 -8.57
C GLN A 216 -18.48 7.81 -8.14
N TRP A 217 -19.14 8.41 -7.15
CA TRP A 217 -18.77 9.71 -6.60
C TRP A 217 -17.37 9.69 -5.96
N VAL A 218 -17.04 8.64 -5.18
CA VAL A 218 -15.70 8.48 -4.61
C VAL A 218 -14.63 8.40 -5.70
N LEU A 219 -14.90 7.65 -6.77
CA LEU A 219 -13.99 7.53 -7.91
C LEU A 219 -13.85 8.85 -8.67
N ASP A 220 -14.93 9.61 -8.86
CA ASP A 220 -14.86 10.92 -9.54
C ASP A 220 -13.94 11.93 -8.82
N MET A 221 -13.79 11.81 -7.50
CA MET A 221 -12.93 12.70 -6.72
C MET A 221 -11.50 12.18 -6.53
N GLY A 222 -11.31 10.86 -6.54
CA GLY A 222 -10.12 10.24 -5.99
C GLY A 222 -9.45 9.18 -6.88
N ASP A 223 -10.04 8.85 -8.03
CA ASP A 223 -9.42 7.89 -8.94
C ASP A 223 -8.24 8.51 -9.69
N SER A 224 -7.22 7.70 -9.93
CA SER A 224 -6.04 8.09 -10.69
C SER A 224 -6.10 7.40 -12.04
N TRP A 225 -6.25 8.20 -13.09
CA TRP A 225 -6.21 7.71 -14.47
C TRP A 225 -4.95 6.87 -14.70
N GLY A 226 -5.02 5.77 -15.46
CA GLY A 226 -3.84 4.96 -15.78
C GLY A 226 -3.40 3.99 -14.67
N ALA A 227 -4.13 3.88 -13.57
CA ALA A 227 -3.77 3.06 -12.41
C ALA A 227 -4.61 1.77 -12.25
N ALA A 228 -5.16 1.23 -13.33
CA ALA A 228 -6.06 0.07 -13.25
C ALA A 228 -5.33 -1.27 -13.08
N PHE A 229 -4.23 -1.51 -13.81
CA PHE A 229 -3.56 -2.82 -13.87
C PHE A 229 -2.18 -2.84 -13.21
N PRO A 230 -1.90 -3.76 -12.25
CA PRO A 230 -2.81 -4.69 -11.59
C PRO A 230 -3.68 -3.97 -10.55
N SER A 231 -4.82 -4.55 -10.18
CA SER A 231 -5.72 -3.90 -9.21
C SER A 231 -5.08 -3.79 -7.81
N SER A 232 -4.67 -2.58 -7.43
CA SER A 232 -4.16 -2.26 -6.09
C SER A 232 -5.22 -2.44 -4.99
N HIS A 233 -6.49 -2.19 -5.29
CA HIS A 233 -7.62 -2.43 -4.38
C HIS A 233 -7.69 -3.88 -3.93
N VAL A 234 -7.73 -4.81 -4.89
CA VAL A 234 -7.69 -6.25 -4.65
C VAL A 234 -6.40 -6.67 -3.94
N ALA A 235 -5.24 -6.24 -4.44
CA ALA A 235 -3.96 -6.63 -3.87
C ALA A 235 -3.85 -6.20 -2.39
N GLY A 236 -4.13 -4.92 -2.11
CA GLY A 236 -4.09 -4.35 -0.77
C GLY A 236 -5.13 -4.96 0.17
N ALA A 237 -6.37 -5.15 -0.27
CA ALA A 237 -7.43 -5.72 0.55
C ALA A 237 -7.13 -7.18 0.95
N VAL A 238 -6.63 -7.98 0.00
CA VAL A 238 -6.30 -9.40 0.26
C VAL A 238 -5.07 -9.52 1.14
N VAL A 239 -4.03 -8.69 0.96
CA VAL A 239 -2.87 -8.65 1.87
C VAL A 239 -3.29 -8.19 3.26
N ALA A 240 -4.08 -7.13 3.38
CA ALA A 240 -4.58 -6.62 4.67
C ALA A 240 -5.34 -7.71 5.43
N THR A 241 -6.29 -8.37 4.76
CA THR A 241 -7.11 -9.43 5.34
C THR A 241 -6.30 -10.69 5.65
N GLY A 242 -5.40 -11.11 4.75
CA GLY A 242 -4.53 -12.27 4.97
C GLY A 242 -3.60 -12.09 6.16
N MET A 243 -3.00 -10.90 6.30
CA MET A 243 -2.18 -10.55 7.47
C MET A 243 -3.02 -10.49 8.75
N ALA A 244 -4.26 -9.98 8.69
CA ALA A 244 -5.18 -10.01 9.82
C ALA A 244 -5.56 -11.44 10.21
N VAL A 245 -5.86 -12.34 9.26
CA VAL A 245 -6.13 -13.76 9.53
C VAL A 245 -4.94 -14.41 10.22
N ARG A 246 -3.72 -14.13 9.74
CA ARG A 246 -2.48 -14.67 10.30
C ARG A 246 -2.22 -14.22 11.73
N TYR A 247 -2.39 -12.93 12.04
CA TYR A 247 -1.97 -12.36 13.33
C TYR A 247 -3.11 -12.15 14.34
N TRP A 248 -4.36 -12.09 13.87
CA TRP A 248 -5.54 -11.98 14.71
C TRP A 248 -6.80 -12.51 13.98
N ARG A 249 -6.96 -13.84 13.98
CA ARG A 249 -8.03 -14.57 13.27
C ARG A 249 -9.43 -13.94 13.34
N PRO A 250 -9.95 -13.49 14.50
CA PRO A 250 -11.26 -12.84 14.57
C PRO A 250 -11.40 -11.62 13.65
N LEU A 251 -10.38 -10.74 13.63
CA LEU A 251 -10.37 -9.57 12.73
C LEU A 251 -10.30 -10.01 11.27
N GLY A 252 -9.41 -10.95 10.96
CA GLY A 252 -9.27 -11.46 9.60
C GLY A 252 -10.57 -12.09 9.07
N LEU A 253 -11.24 -12.92 9.87
CA LEU A 253 -12.50 -13.55 9.50
C LEU A 253 -13.65 -12.54 9.36
N ALA A 254 -13.63 -11.45 10.11
CA ALA A 254 -14.59 -10.36 9.94
C ALA A 254 -14.36 -9.58 8.62
N LEU A 255 -13.10 -9.35 8.25
CA LEU A 255 -12.73 -8.64 7.01
C LEU A 255 -12.88 -9.51 5.74
N LEU A 256 -12.76 -10.83 5.88
CA LEU A 256 -12.78 -11.78 4.76
C LEU A 256 -14.02 -11.69 3.86
N PRO A 257 -15.26 -11.79 4.35
CA PRO A 257 -16.44 -11.72 3.48
C PRO A 257 -16.53 -10.36 2.75
N VAL A 258 -16.14 -9.26 3.43
CA VAL A 258 -16.11 -7.93 2.83
C VAL A 258 -15.04 -7.85 1.74
N THR A 259 -13.87 -8.47 1.96
CA THR A 259 -12.79 -8.54 0.98
C THR A 259 -13.20 -9.33 -0.26
N VAL A 260 -13.85 -10.49 -0.08
CA VAL A 260 -14.37 -11.28 -1.22
C VAL A 260 -15.41 -10.45 -1.99
N GLY A 261 -16.33 -9.78 -1.29
CA GLY A 261 -17.30 -8.88 -1.90
C GLY A 261 -16.64 -7.73 -2.67
N LEU A 262 -15.54 -7.17 -2.16
CA LEU A 262 -14.76 -6.13 -2.85
C LEU A 262 -14.10 -6.67 -4.11
N VAL A 263 -13.49 -7.85 -4.07
CA VAL A 263 -12.83 -8.47 -5.24
C VAL A 263 -13.82 -8.71 -6.38
N LEU A 264 -15.03 -9.16 -6.06
CA LEU A 264 -16.09 -9.30 -7.08
C LEU A 264 -16.64 -7.93 -7.49
N GLY A 265 -16.76 -7.01 -6.53
CA GLY A 265 -17.29 -5.67 -6.73
C GLY A 265 -16.46 -4.79 -7.66
N VAL A 266 -15.13 -4.93 -7.67
CA VAL A 266 -14.29 -4.16 -8.60
C VAL A 266 -14.57 -4.50 -10.06
N VAL A 267 -14.90 -5.76 -10.36
CA VAL A 267 -15.25 -6.21 -11.73
C VAL A 267 -16.72 -5.93 -12.03
N TYR A 268 -17.62 -6.32 -11.11
CA TYR A 268 -19.06 -6.10 -11.28
C TYR A 268 -19.41 -4.61 -11.41
N GLY A 269 -18.74 -3.73 -10.66
CA GLY A 269 -18.94 -2.28 -10.72
C GLY A 269 -18.33 -1.59 -11.94
N GLN A 270 -17.66 -2.34 -12.84
CA GLN A 270 -16.90 -1.79 -13.97
C GLN A 270 -15.78 -0.83 -13.52
N PHE A 271 -15.12 -1.11 -12.40
CA PHE A 271 -13.97 -0.31 -11.93
C PHE A 271 -12.65 -0.85 -12.47
N HIS A 272 -12.56 -2.17 -12.58
CA HIS A 272 -11.39 -2.90 -13.03
C HIS A 272 -11.77 -3.98 -14.04
N TYR A 273 -10.88 -4.28 -14.98
CA TYR A 273 -11.00 -5.50 -15.78
C TYR A 273 -10.88 -6.74 -14.87
N GLY A 274 -11.41 -7.89 -15.28
CA GLY A 274 -11.24 -9.13 -14.54
C GLY A 274 -9.76 -9.52 -14.36
N VAL A 275 -8.93 -9.26 -15.38
CA VAL A 275 -7.48 -9.52 -15.36
C VAL A 275 -6.73 -8.58 -14.43
N ASP A 276 -7.22 -7.36 -14.20
CA ASP A 276 -6.66 -6.47 -13.19
C ASP A 276 -6.85 -7.09 -11.80
N ALA A 277 -8.06 -7.57 -11.52
CA ALA A 277 -8.42 -8.21 -10.26
C ALA A 277 -7.63 -9.52 -10.06
N LEU A 278 -7.52 -10.35 -11.10
CA LEU A 278 -6.73 -11.58 -11.07
C LEU A 278 -5.24 -11.28 -10.81
N SER A 279 -4.68 -10.28 -11.47
CA SER A 279 -3.28 -9.87 -11.27
C SER A 279 -3.07 -9.30 -9.86
N GLY A 280 -4.05 -8.57 -9.32
CA GLY A 280 -4.05 -8.14 -7.92
C GLY A 280 -4.03 -9.31 -6.94
N LEU A 281 -4.77 -10.39 -7.21
CA LEU A 281 -4.72 -11.62 -6.42
C LEU A 281 -3.34 -12.29 -6.49
N VAL A 282 -2.71 -12.32 -7.67
CA VAL A 282 -1.35 -12.85 -7.84
C VAL A 282 -0.35 -12.03 -7.01
N VAL A 283 -0.39 -10.70 -7.11
CA VAL A 283 0.47 -9.81 -6.30
C VAL A 283 0.26 -10.07 -4.81
N ALA A 284 -0.99 -10.15 -4.35
CA ALA A 284 -1.29 -10.43 -2.95
C ALA A 284 -0.74 -11.79 -2.49
N GLY A 285 -0.92 -12.84 -3.30
CA GLY A 285 -0.40 -14.17 -3.02
C GLY A 285 1.12 -14.17 -2.87
N LEU A 286 1.83 -13.51 -3.80
CA LEU A 286 3.29 -13.37 -3.75
C LEU A 286 3.75 -12.67 -2.47
N ILE A 287 3.09 -11.56 -2.10
CA ILE A 287 3.43 -10.81 -0.88
C ILE A 287 3.18 -11.65 0.37
N LEU A 288 2.02 -12.31 0.46
CA LEU A 288 1.68 -13.16 1.60
C LEU A 288 2.72 -14.28 1.76
N VAL A 289 3.09 -14.97 0.67
CA VAL A 289 4.15 -15.99 0.68
C VAL A 289 5.47 -15.37 1.16
N VAL A 290 5.95 -14.28 0.56
CA VAL A 290 7.22 -13.63 0.96
C VAL A 290 7.22 -13.26 2.44
N THR A 291 6.09 -12.79 2.98
CA THR A 291 5.99 -12.45 4.41
C THR A 291 6.00 -13.67 5.33
N GLU A 292 5.72 -14.88 4.86
CA GLU A 292 5.89 -16.12 5.63
C GLU A 292 7.36 -16.46 5.82
N TRP A 293 8.20 -16.19 4.82
CA TRP A 293 9.63 -16.48 4.84
C TRP A 293 10.46 -15.44 5.60
N LEU A 294 9.90 -14.26 5.90
CA LEU A 294 10.59 -13.25 6.70
C LEU A 294 10.70 -13.71 8.17
N PRO A 295 11.92 -13.85 8.73
CA PRO A 295 12.11 -14.29 10.10
C PRO A 295 11.39 -13.37 11.07
N GLU A 296 10.78 -13.95 12.10
CA GLU A 296 10.24 -13.15 13.19
C GLU A 296 11.40 -12.42 13.88
N ARG A 297 11.43 -11.09 13.78
CA ARG A 297 12.32 -10.29 14.64
C ARG A 297 11.90 -10.57 16.08
N ARG A 298 12.70 -11.35 16.81
CA ARG A 298 12.51 -11.55 18.24
C ARG A 298 12.59 -10.19 18.92
N PRO A 299 11.68 -9.85 19.84
CA PRO A 299 11.83 -8.64 20.64
C PRO A 299 13.19 -8.72 21.32
N GLN A 300 14.04 -7.70 21.10
CA GLN A 300 15.26 -7.58 21.88
C GLN A 300 14.82 -7.45 23.34
N PRO A 301 15.32 -8.31 24.25
CA PRO A 301 15.03 -8.14 25.67
C PRO A 301 15.46 -6.72 26.05
N ALA A 302 14.56 -5.97 26.70
CA ALA A 302 14.91 -4.69 27.27
C ALA A 302 16.12 -4.95 28.17
N VAL A 303 17.27 -4.35 27.85
CA VAL A 303 18.44 -4.38 28.72
C VAL A 303 17.99 -3.70 30.01
N SER A 304 17.68 -4.49 31.03
CA SER A 304 17.38 -3.98 32.36
C SER A 304 18.66 -3.38 32.91
N VAL A 305 18.71 -2.04 32.94
CA VAL A 305 19.81 -1.27 33.55
C VAL A 305 19.92 -1.54 35.07
N VAL A 306 18.98 -2.30 35.64
CA VAL A 306 18.93 -2.64 37.08
C VAL A 306 20.08 -3.55 37.53
N GLY A 307 20.69 -4.35 36.65
CA GLY A 307 21.75 -5.29 37.05
C GLY A 307 23.15 -4.69 37.27
N ALA A 308 23.38 -3.43 36.86
CA ALA A 308 24.72 -2.82 36.93
C ALA A 308 25.02 -2.10 38.26
N LEU A 309 24.04 -1.97 39.16
CA LEU A 309 24.20 -1.23 40.43
C LEU A 309 24.34 -2.13 41.67
N GLU A 310 24.26 -3.46 41.54
CA GLU A 310 24.33 -4.39 42.69
C GLU A 310 25.71 -5.03 42.93
N VAL A 311 26.74 -4.70 42.14
CA VAL A 311 28.10 -5.26 42.31
C VAL A 311 29.09 -4.30 42.99
N SER A 312 28.61 -3.19 43.57
CA SER A 312 29.50 -2.24 44.29
C SER A 312 28.99 -1.82 45.68
N ARG A 313 28.55 -2.77 46.49
CA ARG A 313 28.41 -2.58 47.94
C ARG A 313 29.13 -3.66 48.71
#